data_AF-A0A2A6RDJ9-F1
#
_entry.id   AF-A0A2A6RDJ9-F1
#
_cell.length_a   1.000
_cell.length_b   1.000
_cell.length_c   1.000
_cell.angle_alpha   90.00
_cell.angle_beta   90.00
_cell.angle_gamma   90.00
#
_symmetry.space_group_name_H-M   'P 1'
#
loop_
_entity.id
_entity.type
_entity.pdbx_description
1 polymer ?
#
loop_
_entity_poly.entity_id
_entity_poly.type
_entity_poly.pdbx_seq_one_letter_code
_entity_poly.pdbx_strand_id
1 'polypeptide(L)'
;MSSDLITYLVNEHVAEVERKYADELQQTRTALSRALQELVEDAVIFRFPATPAVLVRNIRSCTDAEQLTALHHAILQAPDQPTVEALLAALPTDGARRSA
;
A
#
# COMPACT_ATOMS: atom_id res chain seq x y z
N MET A 1 6.34 20.68 -43.68
CA MET A 1 5.19 19.81 -44.03
C MET A 1 5.39 18.38 -43.52
N SER A 2 6.32 17.58 -44.06
CA SER A 2 6.56 16.19 -43.57
C SER A 2 7.29 16.12 -42.22
N SER A 3 8.18 17.08 -41.93
CA SER A 3 8.89 17.15 -40.64
C SER A 3 7.95 17.37 -39.46
N ASP A 4 6.94 18.24 -39.60
CA ASP A 4 5.99 18.56 -38.52
C ASP A 4 5.06 17.38 -38.22
N LEU A 5 4.68 16.61 -39.25
CA LEU A 5 3.87 15.41 -39.10
C LEU A 5 4.65 14.29 -38.38
N ILE A 6 5.93 14.11 -38.72
CA ILE A 6 6.78 13.11 -38.04
C ILE A 6 6.99 13.52 -36.57
N THR A 7 7.25 14.79 -36.29
CA THR A 7 7.37 15.28 -34.91
C THR A 7 6.08 15.11 -34.12
N TYR A 8 4.91 15.38 -34.72
CA TYR A 8 3.61 15.16 -34.09
C TYR A 8 3.39 13.69 -33.73
N LEU A 9 3.60 12.77 -34.68
CA LEU A 9 3.41 11.33 -34.46
C LEU A 9 4.38 10.77 -33.40
N VAL A 10 5.62 11.25 -33.38
CA VAL A 10 6.60 10.85 -32.35
C VAL A 10 6.16 11.33 -30.97
N ASN A 11 5.71 12.58 -30.84
CA ASN A 11 5.24 13.13 -29.55
C ASN A 11 3.97 12.42 -29.05
N GLU A 12 3.04 12.10 -29.95
CA GLU A 12 1.85 11.32 -29.62
C GLU A 12 2.22 9.93 -29.10
N HIS A 13 3.15 9.25 -29.77
CA HIS A 13 3.59 7.92 -29.35
C HIS A 13 4.36 7.94 -28.02
N VAL A 14 5.19 8.96 -27.78
CA VAL A 14 5.86 9.16 -26.48
C VAL A 14 4.82 9.35 -25.37
N ALA A 15 3.82 10.20 -25.59
CA ALA A 15 2.77 10.44 -24.60
C ALA A 15 1.93 9.17 -24.32
N GLU A 16 1.66 8.35 -25.34
CA GLU A 16 1.00 7.05 -25.15
C GLU A 16 1.84 6.08 -24.33
N VAL A 17 3.15 6.02 -24.59
CA VAL A 17 4.09 5.17 -23.86
C VAL A 17 4.22 5.62 -22.41
N GLU A 18 4.34 6.93 -22.15
CA GLU A 18 4.38 7.48 -20.80
C GLU A 18 3.11 7.16 -19.99
N ARG A 19 1.94 7.26 -20.62
CA ARG A 19 0.66 6.88 -19.97
C ARG A 19 0.61 5.41 -19.63
N LYS A 20 1.00 4.53 -20.56
CA LYS A 20 1.04 3.09 -20.32
C LYS A 20 1.97 2.73 -19.16
N TYR A 21 3.18 3.30 -19.13
CA TYR A 21 4.12 3.07 -18.03
C TYR A 21 3.59 3.62 -16.69
N ALA A 22 2.93 4.77 -16.69
CA ALA A 22 2.33 5.32 -15.48
C ALA A 22 1.21 4.41 -14.94
N ASP A 23 0.35 3.90 -15.81
CA ASP A 23 -0.73 2.98 -15.45
C ASP A 23 -0.18 1.63 -14.94
N GLU A 24 0.81 1.05 -15.62
CA GLU A 24 1.48 -0.19 -15.20
C GLU A 24 2.18 -0.03 -13.84
N LEU A 25 2.86 1.10 -13.63
CA LEU A 25 3.52 1.40 -12.36
C LEU A 25 2.48 1.54 -11.23
N GLN A 26 1.35 2.19 -11.50
CA GLN A 26 0.27 2.35 -10.53
C GLN A 26 -0.38 1.01 -10.18
N GLN A 27 -0.62 0.15 -11.17
CA GLN A 27 -1.12 -1.21 -10.94
C GLN A 27 -0.13 -2.03 -10.11
N THR A 28 1.16 -1.97 -10.45
CA THR A 28 2.21 -2.68 -9.73
C THR A 28 2.30 -2.22 -8.26
N ARG A 29 2.24 -0.91 -8.02
CA ARG A 29 2.22 -0.34 -6.66
C ARG A 29 1.01 -0.82 -5.86
N THR A 30 -0.16 -0.84 -6.48
CA THR A 30 -1.40 -1.31 -5.83
C THR A 30 -1.32 -2.80 -5.50
N ALA A 31 -0.83 -3.62 -6.42
CA ALA A 31 -0.63 -5.05 -6.21
C ALA A 31 0.38 -5.33 -5.08
N LEU A 32 1.49 -4.60 -5.04
CA LEU A 32 2.50 -4.72 -3.99
C LEU A 32 1.92 -4.32 -2.62
N SER A 33 1.21 -3.18 -2.55
CA SER A 33 0.58 -2.72 -1.30
C SER A 33 -0.38 -3.78 -0.76
N ARG A 34 -1.20 -4.37 -1.63
CA ARG A 34 -2.13 -5.45 -1.26
C ARG A 34 -1.40 -6.70 -0.76
N ALA A 35 -0.33 -7.13 -1.44
CA ALA A 35 0.46 -8.27 -1.01
C ALA A 35 1.11 -8.03 0.37
N LEU A 36 1.59 -6.81 0.63
CA LEU A 36 2.12 -6.44 1.94
C LEU A 36 1.04 -6.43 3.03
N GLN A 37 -0.16 -5.93 2.73
CA GLN A 37 -1.30 -6.00 3.66
C GLN A 37 -1.64 -7.44 4.03
N GLU A 38 -1.77 -8.32 3.04
CA GLU A 38 -2.06 -9.75 3.25
C GLU A 38 -0.98 -10.42 4.12
N LEU A 39 0.30 -10.13 3.85
CA LEU A 39 1.42 -10.66 4.64
C LEU A 39 1.38 -10.19 6.10
N VAL A 40 1.05 -8.92 6.34
CA VAL A 40 0.90 -8.38 7.70
C VAL A 40 -0.30 -9.03 8.41
N GLU A 41 -1.43 -9.18 7.73
CA GLU A 41 -2.62 -9.84 8.28
C GLU A 41 -2.29 -11.28 8.70
N ASP A 42 -1.62 -12.03 7.83
CA ASP A 42 -1.20 -13.40 8.12
C ASP A 42 -0.26 -13.47 9.33
N ALA A 43 0.68 -12.53 9.44
CA ALA A 43 1.59 -12.46 10.58
C ALA A 43 0.84 -12.22 11.91
N VAL A 44 -0.16 -11.33 11.90
CA VAL A 44 -1.02 -11.08 13.08
C VAL A 44 -1.85 -12.30 13.43
N ILE A 45 -2.54 -12.90 12.45
CA ILE A 45 -3.42 -14.05 12.68
C ILE A 45 -2.62 -15.25 13.19
N PHE A 46 -1.42 -15.47 12.64
CA PHE A 46 -0.58 -16.60 13.02
C PHE A 46 0.01 -16.45 14.43
N ARG A 47 0.57 -15.27 14.77
CA ARG A 47 1.21 -15.05 16.08
C ARG A 47 0.23 -14.69 17.19
N PHE A 48 -0.86 -14.00 16.86
CA PHE A 48 -1.82 -13.42 17.80
C PHE A 48 -3.27 -13.70 17.34
N PRO A 49 -3.70 -14.98 17.33
CA PRO A 49 -4.98 -15.39 16.74
C PRO A 49 -6.21 -14.82 17.43
N ALA A 50 -6.09 -14.36 18.68
CA ALA A 50 -7.18 -13.72 19.41
C ALA A 50 -7.30 -12.21 19.12
N THR A 51 -6.47 -11.65 18.22
CA THR A 51 -6.54 -10.24 17.83
C THR A 51 -7.91 -9.94 17.21
N PRO A 52 -8.62 -8.89 17.66
CA PRO A 52 -9.92 -8.52 17.11
C PRO A 52 -9.86 -8.28 15.60
N ALA A 53 -10.79 -8.88 14.86
CA ALA A 53 -10.89 -8.72 13.40
C ALA A 53 -11.06 -7.24 12.97
N VAL A 54 -11.63 -6.41 13.84
CA VAL A 54 -11.75 -4.96 13.61
C VAL A 54 -10.38 -4.29 13.49
N LEU A 55 -9.40 -4.69 14.30
CA LEU A 55 -8.04 -4.15 14.27
C LEU A 55 -7.25 -4.68 13.06
N VAL A 56 -7.45 -5.95 12.72
CA VAL A 56 -6.86 -6.53 11.49
C VAL A 56 -7.34 -5.77 10.25
N ARG A 57 -8.62 -5.37 10.22
CA ARG A 57 -9.17 -4.56 9.12
C ARG A 57 -8.48 -3.19 8.97
N ASN A 58 -7.88 -2.63 10.01
CA ASN A 58 -7.14 -1.36 9.90
C ASN A 58 -5.92 -1.50 8.98
N ILE A 59 -5.32 -2.69 8.88
CA ILE A 59 -4.19 -2.98 7.98
C ILE A 59 -4.59 -2.69 6.52
N ARG A 60 -5.80 -3.09 6.12
CA ARG A 60 -6.35 -2.86 4.76
C ARG A 60 -6.53 -1.39 4.42
N SER A 61 -6.61 -0.52 5.42
CA SER A 61 -6.76 0.92 5.22
C SER A 61 -5.41 1.62 5.05
N CYS A 62 -4.29 0.93 5.29
CA CYS A 62 -2.95 1.47 5.14
C CYS A 62 -2.43 1.16 3.73
N THR A 63 -2.35 2.18 2.87
CA THR A 63 -1.86 2.03 1.48
C THR A 63 -0.36 2.32 1.34
N ASP A 64 0.28 2.83 2.39
CA ASP A 64 1.69 3.21 2.37
C ASP A 64 2.58 1.98 2.63
N ALA A 65 3.41 1.63 1.64
CA ALA A 65 4.26 0.46 1.68
C ALA A 65 5.34 0.54 2.77
N GLU A 66 5.85 1.74 3.08
CA GLU A 66 6.84 1.92 4.15
C GLU A 66 6.20 1.67 5.51
N GLN A 67 4.99 2.19 5.71
CA GLN A 67 4.21 1.95 6.93
C GLN A 67 3.85 0.48 7.12
N LEU A 68 3.41 -0.20 6.06
CA LEU A 68 3.12 -1.65 6.11
C LEU A 68 4.36 -2.48 6.43
N THR A 69 5.51 -2.12 5.86
CA THR A 69 6.78 -2.82 6.13
C THR A 69 7.25 -2.60 7.57
N ALA A 70 7.16 -1.37 8.07
CA ALA A 70 7.49 -1.04 9.46
C ALA A 70 6.55 -1.77 10.44
N LEU A 71 5.25 -1.80 10.12
CA LEU A 71 4.23 -2.51 10.89
C LEU A 71 4.50 -4.01 10.92
N HIS A 72 4.81 -4.63 9.78
CA HIS A 72 5.18 -6.04 9.71
C HIS A 72 6.35 -6.35 10.65
N HIS A 73 7.42 -5.55 10.57
CA HIS A 73 8.59 -5.73 11.42
C HIS A 73 8.26 -5.55 12.91
N ALA A 74 7.45 -4.53 13.26
CA ALA A 74 7.01 -4.31 14.64
C ALA A 74 6.16 -5.48 15.16
N ILE A 75 5.27 -6.03 14.34
CA ILE A 75 4.47 -7.22 14.68
C ILE A 75 5.36 -8.42 14.91
N LEU A 76 6.39 -8.65 14.09
CA LEU A 76 7.35 -9.76 14.29
C LEU A 76 8.18 -9.62 15.57
N GLN A 77 8.42 -8.39 16.03
CA GLN A 77 9.16 -8.12 17.26
C GLN A 77 8.27 -7.99 18.50
N ALA A 78 6.94 -7.92 18.33
CA ALA A 78 6.03 -7.74 19.44
C ALA A 78 6.11 -8.94 20.42
N PRO A 79 6.19 -8.66 21.73
CA PRO A 79 6.29 -9.69 22.76
C PRO A 79 4.94 -10.34 23.07
N ASP A 80 3.84 -9.60 22.91
CA ASP A 80 2.50 -10.02 23.30
C ASP A 80 1.40 -9.40 22.41
N GLN A 81 0.19 -9.94 22.56
CA GLN A 81 -1.00 -9.50 21.85
C GLN A 81 -1.39 -8.02 22.12
N PRO A 82 -1.44 -7.51 23.37
CA PRO A 82 -1.85 -6.12 23.61
C PRO A 82 -0.90 -5.10 22.95
N THR A 83 0.40 -5.42 22.82
CA THR A 83 1.32 -4.57 22.06
C THR A 83 0.90 -4.46 20.59
N VAL A 84 0.52 -5.58 19.96
CA VAL A 84 0.04 -5.58 18.56
C VAL A 84 -1.28 -4.86 18.41
N GLU A 85 -2.22 -5.05 19.34
CA GLU A 85 -3.50 -4.34 19.32
C GLU A 85 -3.31 -2.82 19.39
N ALA A 86 -2.39 -2.34 20.24
CA ALA A 86 -2.04 -0.93 20.33
C ALA A 86 -1.43 -0.40 19.03
N LEU A 87 -0.53 -1.16 18.39
CA LEU A 87 0.04 -0.81 17.08
C LEU A 87 -1.04 -0.69 16.00
N LEU A 88 -1.95 -1.67 15.93
CA LEU A 88 -3.03 -1.68 14.95
C LEU A 88 -4.09 -0.59 15.20
N ALA A 89 -4.32 -0.23 16.47
CA ALA A 89 -5.22 0.87 16.84
C ALA A 89 -4.61 2.25 16.53
N ALA A 90 -3.27 2.37 16.57
CA ALA A 90 -2.56 3.59 16.25
C ALA A 90 -2.38 3.83 14.74
N LEU A 91 -2.77 2.88 13.89
CA LEU A 91 -2.67 3.05 12.45
C LEU A 91 -3.53 4.22 11.97
N PRO A 92 -2.99 5.09 11.09
CA PRO A 92 -3.76 6.17 10.51
C PRO A 92 -4.85 5.58 9.61
N THR A 93 -6.07 5.50 10.13
CA THR A 93 -7.24 5.20 9.31
C THR A 93 -7.55 6.43 8.46
N ASP A 94 -7.91 6.21 7.20
CA ASP A 94 -8.07 7.22 6.13
C ASP A 94 -9.04 8.39 6.48
N GLY A 95 -9.74 8.32 7.61
CA GLY A 95 -10.55 9.40 8.17
C GLY A 95 -9.75 10.52 8.88
N ALA A 96 -8.53 10.28 9.33
CA ALA A 96 -7.79 11.24 10.18
C ALA A 96 -6.97 12.28 9.39
N ARG A 97 -6.67 12.06 8.10
CA ARG A 97 -5.88 13.01 7.28
C ARG A 97 -6.71 14.14 6.65
N ARG A 98 -8.04 14.19 6.82
CA ARG A 98 -8.90 15.25 6.27
C ARG A 98 -9.09 16.46 7.19
N SER A 99 -8.38 16.54 8.31
CA SER A 99 -8.59 17.59 9.33
C SER A 99 -7.32 18.22 9.89
N ALA A 100 -6.23 18.26 9.11
CA ALA A 100 -5.03 19.04 9.43
C ALA A 100 -4.64 19.95 8.27
#